data_AF-A0A8J3VHE8-F1
#
_entry.id   AF-A0A8J3VHE8-F1
#
_cell.length_a   1.000
_cell.length_b   1.000
_cell.length_c   1.000
_cell.angle_alpha   90.00
_cell.angle_beta   90.00
_cell.angle_gamma   90.00
#
_symmetry.space_group_name_H-M   'P 1'
#
loop_
_entity.id
_entity.type
_entity.pdbx_description
1 polymer ?
#
loop_
_entity_poly.entity_id
_entity_poly.type
_entity_poly.pdbx_seq_one_letter_code
_entity_poly.pdbx_strand_id
1 'polypeptide(L)'
;MKISRLVIAATALAVVTIPAPAGASTPVHDEQITYQSWESYQDWRGGTHEGTFAIPGVRTGITMLRPQGTTEYLDPHTGVSKTWNYSTWTSPVTSVGFQASELVASWNANTPAGTWIQIELQGTYNTGGLTPWYVMGRWAEGDQDIMRTSKNRQGDPWSTIWTDTFSIDDVANGVMLEKYQLKLTLYRAPGQWQSPRVWMLGAMSSYVPDRFTVAPSAGHIAWGTELAVPRYSQNIHSGHYPEYDGGGAAWCSPTSTEMVVEYWGRGPSEEDTSWVVPEYPDHTVNHAARMVYDYQYDGAGNWPFNTAYAASFPGLDAKVTRLHSLDEVERFVKAGIPIVVSISFLSLEMDGANYSTSGHLFVIIGFTDTGDVIINDPASSSNDVVRNVYPRHQVETAWQRTKRINASGGVSGGPGGVAYLIKPWWKPWPRVPGSSNW
;
A
#
# COMPACT_ATOMS: atom_id res chain seq x y z
N MET A 1 -43.41 -54.73 -66.04
CA MET A 1 -42.42 -55.05 -64.99
C MET A 1 -41.13 -54.28 -65.26
N LYS A 2 -40.96 -53.12 -64.60
CA LYS A 2 -39.67 -52.51 -64.19
C LYS A 2 -40.02 -51.18 -63.52
N ILE A 3 -39.90 -51.19 -62.21
CA ILE A 3 -40.05 -50.06 -61.29
C ILE A 3 -38.74 -49.26 -61.38
N SER A 4 -38.83 -47.96 -61.66
CA SER A 4 -37.67 -47.04 -61.60
C SER A 4 -37.96 -45.99 -60.54
N ARG A 5 -37.16 -46.04 -59.48
CA ARG A 5 -37.28 -45.31 -58.22
C ARG A 5 -37.01 -43.81 -58.42
N LEU A 6 -37.90 -42.98 -57.87
CA LEU A 6 -37.69 -41.56 -57.66
C LEU A 6 -36.76 -41.39 -56.44
N VAL A 7 -35.57 -40.80 -56.63
CA VAL A 7 -34.65 -40.46 -55.54
C VAL A 7 -34.94 -39.02 -55.12
N ILE A 8 -35.46 -38.85 -53.91
CA ILE A 8 -35.61 -37.55 -53.25
C ILE A 8 -34.27 -37.20 -52.62
N ALA A 9 -33.63 -36.15 -53.12
CA ALA A 9 -32.43 -35.57 -52.51
C ALA A 9 -32.85 -34.73 -51.30
N ALA A 10 -32.52 -35.19 -50.10
CA ALA A 10 -32.69 -34.43 -48.86
C ALA A 10 -31.48 -33.50 -48.66
N THR A 11 -31.72 -32.20 -48.74
CA THR A 11 -30.73 -31.15 -48.44
C THR A 11 -30.56 -31.06 -46.92
N ALA A 12 -29.45 -31.58 -46.39
CA ALA A 12 -29.09 -31.41 -44.98
C ALA A 12 -28.56 -29.99 -44.76
N LEU A 13 -29.30 -29.15 -44.02
CA LEU A 13 -28.75 -27.90 -43.47
C LEU A 13 -27.77 -28.25 -42.34
N ALA A 14 -26.48 -27.98 -42.56
CA ALA A 14 -25.48 -28.00 -41.52
C ALA A 14 -25.68 -26.78 -40.59
N VAL A 15 -26.14 -27.02 -39.37
CA VAL A 15 -26.16 -26.02 -38.31
C VAL A 15 -24.73 -25.88 -37.80
N VAL A 16 -24.07 -24.78 -38.19
CA VAL A 16 -22.78 -24.38 -37.64
C VAL A 16 -23.04 -23.84 -36.24
N THR A 17 -22.77 -24.65 -35.22
CA THR A 17 -22.74 -24.19 -33.82
C THR A 17 -21.52 -23.31 -33.62
N ILE A 18 -21.73 -22.00 -33.53
CA ILE A 18 -20.69 -21.07 -33.10
C ILE A 18 -20.41 -21.35 -31.61
N PRO A 19 -19.19 -21.71 -31.21
CA PRO A 19 -18.87 -21.88 -29.80
C PRO A 19 -19.10 -20.53 -29.10
N ALA A 20 -19.88 -20.56 -28.01
CA ALA A 20 -20.03 -19.40 -27.14
C ALA A 20 -18.63 -18.96 -26.67
N PRO A 21 -18.34 -17.65 -26.58
CA PRO A 21 -17.11 -17.20 -25.96
C PRO A 21 -17.04 -17.83 -24.57
N ALA A 22 -15.95 -18.54 -24.29
CA ALA A 22 -15.66 -19.00 -22.95
C ALA A 22 -15.71 -17.76 -22.06
N GLY A 23 -16.75 -17.66 -21.22
CA GLY A 23 -16.80 -16.62 -20.21
C GLY A 23 -15.52 -16.76 -19.41
N ALA A 24 -14.71 -15.71 -19.36
CA ALA A 24 -13.56 -15.66 -18.47
C ALA A 24 -14.10 -16.00 -17.09
N SER A 25 -13.79 -17.19 -16.59
CA SER A 25 -14.13 -17.57 -15.22
C SER A 25 -13.43 -16.55 -14.34
N THR A 26 -14.18 -15.72 -13.64
CA THR A 26 -13.60 -14.89 -12.58
C THR A 26 -12.86 -15.85 -11.66
N PRO A 27 -11.53 -15.74 -11.52
CA PRO A 27 -10.79 -16.60 -10.60
C PRO A 27 -11.44 -16.48 -9.23
N VAL A 28 -11.80 -17.63 -8.65
CA VAL A 28 -12.32 -17.68 -7.28
C VAL A 28 -11.11 -17.63 -6.37
N HIS A 29 -10.91 -16.47 -5.78
CA HIS A 29 -9.91 -16.23 -4.77
C HIS A 29 -10.44 -16.73 -3.41
N ASP A 30 -9.62 -17.45 -2.66
CA ASP A 30 -9.97 -17.86 -1.29
C ASP A 30 -9.76 -16.71 -0.30
N GLU A 31 -8.95 -15.71 -0.68
CA GLU A 31 -8.88 -14.41 -0.02
C GLU A 31 -10.01 -13.45 -0.43
N GLN A 32 -10.34 -12.55 0.50
CA GLN A 32 -11.23 -11.42 0.27
C GLN A 32 -10.49 -10.13 0.58
N ILE A 33 -10.49 -9.19 -0.36
CA ILE A 33 -9.79 -7.92 -0.24
C ILE A 33 -10.72 -6.82 -0.73
N THR A 34 -10.78 -5.71 0.01
CA THR A 34 -11.46 -4.50 -0.44
C THR A 34 -10.67 -3.27 -0.01
N TYR A 35 -10.78 -2.21 -0.80
CA TYR A 35 -10.26 -0.90 -0.51
C TYR A 35 -11.39 0.12 -0.57
N GLN A 36 -11.64 0.80 0.54
CA GLN A 36 -12.58 1.91 0.58
C GLN A 36 -11.81 3.21 0.83
N SER A 37 -12.17 4.27 0.11
CA SER A 37 -11.61 5.60 0.34
C SER A 37 -12.68 6.69 0.33
N TRP A 38 -12.31 7.80 0.96
CA TRP A 38 -12.97 9.08 0.88
C TRP A 38 -12.03 10.00 0.10
N GLU A 39 -12.41 10.34 -1.12
CA GLU A 39 -11.57 11.12 -2.04
C GLU A 39 -12.36 12.14 -2.87
N SER A 40 -13.69 12.03 -2.90
CA SER A 40 -14.57 12.99 -3.56
C SER A 40 -15.19 14.00 -2.59
N TYR A 41 -15.70 15.12 -3.12
CA TYR A 41 -16.38 16.13 -2.31
C TYR A 41 -17.62 15.57 -1.60
N GLN A 42 -18.31 14.62 -2.22
CA GLN A 42 -19.47 13.95 -1.63
C GLN A 42 -19.03 13.05 -0.47
N ASP A 43 -17.92 12.33 -0.62
CA ASP A 43 -17.36 11.48 0.44
C ASP A 43 -17.01 12.32 1.67
N TRP A 44 -16.28 13.42 1.48
CA TRP A 44 -15.91 14.32 2.57
C TRP A 44 -17.13 14.93 3.25
N ARG A 45 -18.17 15.28 2.49
CA ARG A 45 -19.44 15.78 3.05
C ARG A 45 -20.24 14.72 3.80
N GLY A 46 -20.04 13.44 3.50
CA GLY A 46 -20.77 12.34 4.13
C GLY A 46 -20.36 12.08 5.59
N GLY A 47 -19.14 12.48 5.99
CA GLY A 47 -18.68 12.33 7.37
C GLY A 47 -19.19 13.40 8.33
N THR A 48 -18.93 13.21 9.61
CA THR A 48 -19.24 14.17 10.69
C THR A 48 -18.09 15.17 10.83
N HIS A 49 -18.39 16.46 10.73
CA HIS A 49 -17.41 17.54 10.78
C HIS A 49 -17.43 18.25 12.13
N GLU A 50 -16.29 18.36 12.78
CA GLU A 50 -16.10 19.19 13.98
C GLU A 50 -14.96 20.18 13.71
N GLY A 51 -15.31 21.32 13.12
CA GLY A 51 -14.34 22.37 12.76
C GLY A 51 -13.62 22.15 11.42
N THR A 52 -13.90 21.04 10.73
CA THR A 52 -13.37 20.72 9.40
C THR A 52 -14.27 21.25 8.28
N PHE A 53 -13.73 21.30 7.06
CA PHE A 53 -14.42 21.73 5.85
C PHE A 53 -13.98 20.94 4.62
N ALA A 54 -14.96 20.42 3.88
CA ALA A 54 -14.76 19.77 2.59
C ALA A 54 -14.52 20.83 1.49
N ILE A 55 -13.37 20.77 0.82
CA ILE A 55 -12.97 21.68 -0.24
C ILE A 55 -13.65 21.22 -1.56
N PRO A 56 -14.52 22.01 -2.21
CA PRO A 56 -15.09 21.61 -3.49
C PRO A 56 -14.05 21.64 -4.63
N GLY A 57 -14.22 20.81 -5.67
CA GLY A 57 -13.42 20.86 -6.91
C GLY A 57 -12.76 19.53 -7.32
N VAL A 58 -11.96 19.57 -8.40
CA VAL A 58 -11.38 18.40 -9.09
C VAL A 58 -10.20 17.76 -8.34
N ARG A 59 -9.55 18.53 -7.47
CA ARG A 59 -8.63 18.05 -6.44
C ARG A 59 -9.22 18.54 -5.13
N THR A 60 -10.28 17.86 -4.68
CA THR A 60 -10.96 18.13 -3.42
C THR A 60 -10.08 17.71 -2.23
N GLY A 61 -10.64 17.73 -1.05
CA GLY A 61 -10.01 17.31 0.18
C GLY A 61 -10.75 17.87 1.37
N ILE A 62 -10.21 17.64 2.55
CA ILE A 62 -10.69 18.18 3.80
C ILE A 62 -9.57 18.98 4.47
N THR A 63 -9.95 20.10 5.06
CA THR A 63 -9.04 20.98 5.79
C THR A 63 -9.72 21.54 7.05
N MET A 64 -8.98 22.34 7.80
CA MET A 64 -9.44 23.00 9.01
C MET A 64 -10.11 24.34 8.68
N LEU A 65 -11.39 24.50 9.02
CA LEU A 65 -12.12 25.77 8.90
C LEU A 65 -11.96 26.62 10.16
N ARG A 66 -12.20 26.00 11.32
CA ARG A 66 -12.06 26.61 12.63
C ARG A 66 -11.63 25.54 13.64
N PRO A 67 -10.75 25.87 14.59
CA PRO A 67 -10.40 24.92 15.64
C PRO A 67 -11.67 24.55 16.42
N GLN A 68 -11.85 23.25 16.65
CA GLN A 68 -12.83 22.73 17.61
C GLN A 68 -12.36 23.00 19.05
N GLY A 69 -11.06 22.90 19.27
CA GLY A 69 -10.44 23.15 20.56
C GLY A 69 -8.91 23.17 20.47
N THR A 70 -8.27 23.19 21.63
CA THR A 70 -6.82 23.05 21.77
C THR A 70 -6.49 21.78 22.55
N THR A 71 -5.40 21.12 22.19
CA THR A 71 -4.81 20.04 22.98
C THR A 71 -3.33 20.27 23.16
N GLU A 72 -2.79 19.74 24.26
CA GLU A 72 -1.36 19.56 24.41
C GLU A 72 -0.94 18.21 23.78
N TYR A 73 0.19 18.19 23.09
CA TYR A 73 0.83 16.97 22.60
C TYR A 73 2.27 16.94 23.11
N LEU A 74 2.57 15.96 23.97
CA LEU A 74 3.91 15.58 24.33
C LEU A 74 4.42 14.60 23.28
N ASP A 75 5.38 15.04 22.47
CA ASP A 75 6.06 14.16 21.53
C ASP A 75 6.94 13.18 22.32
N PRO A 76 6.67 11.86 22.27
CA PRO A 76 7.36 10.87 23.10
C PRO A 76 8.83 10.69 22.72
N HIS A 77 9.24 11.15 21.54
CA HIS A 77 10.57 10.92 20.98
C HIS A 77 11.49 12.12 21.20
N THR A 78 10.93 13.32 21.31
CA THR A 78 11.70 14.54 21.63
C THR A 78 11.54 14.98 23.08
N GLY A 79 10.49 14.54 23.78
CA GLY A 79 10.12 15.00 25.12
C GLY A 79 9.60 16.45 25.14
N VAL A 80 9.38 17.07 23.97
CA VAL A 80 8.86 18.43 23.86
C VAL A 80 7.35 18.41 23.84
N SER A 81 6.75 19.22 24.69
CA SER A 81 5.31 19.45 24.71
C SER A 81 4.95 20.71 23.93
N LYS A 82 3.98 20.61 23.03
CA LYS A 82 3.44 21.75 22.26
C LYS A 82 1.92 21.76 22.34
N THR A 83 1.33 22.97 22.38
CA THR A 83 -0.11 23.16 22.24
C THR A 83 -0.50 23.24 20.77
N TRP A 84 -1.59 22.57 20.40
CA TRP A 84 -2.11 22.51 19.04
C TRP A 84 -3.61 22.84 19.02
N ASN A 85 -4.01 23.67 18.07
CA ASN A 85 -5.40 23.74 17.67
C ASN A 85 -5.75 22.46 16.90
N TYR A 86 -6.94 21.90 17.13
CA TYR A 86 -7.39 20.72 16.41
C TYR A 86 -8.82 20.86 15.87
N SER A 87 -9.10 20.12 14.81
CA SER A 87 -10.45 19.85 14.29
C SER A 87 -10.52 18.40 13.85
N THR A 88 -11.72 17.82 13.89
CA THR A 88 -11.90 16.41 13.54
C THR A 88 -12.88 16.23 12.40
N TRP A 89 -12.69 15.14 11.68
CA TRP A 89 -13.66 14.57 10.76
C TRP A 89 -13.75 13.07 11.02
N THR A 90 -14.97 12.56 11.14
CA THR A 90 -15.22 11.12 11.34
C THR A 90 -16.02 10.58 10.16
N SER A 91 -15.53 9.49 9.55
CA SER A 91 -16.20 8.85 8.43
C SER A 91 -17.56 8.27 8.83
N PRO A 92 -18.48 8.06 7.87
CA PRO A 92 -19.59 7.14 8.09
C PRO A 92 -19.10 5.75 8.52
N VAL A 93 -19.95 5.00 9.23
CA VAL A 93 -19.73 3.58 9.47
C VAL A 93 -19.71 2.85 8.13
N THR A 94 -18.62 2.15 7.87
CA THR A 94 -18.36 1.43 6.62
C THR A 94 -18.44 -0.06 6.88
N SER A 95 -19.31 -0.75 6.15
CA SER A 95 -19.32 -2.21 6.14
C SER A 95 -18.18 -2.72 5.27
N VAL A 96 -17.40 -3.67 5.78
CA VAL A 96 -16.30 -4.30 5.01
C VAL A 96 -16.88 -5.12 3.84
N GLY A 97 -18.04 -5.74 4.04
CA GLY A 97 -18.68 -6.63 3.07
C GLY A 97 -18.38 -8.12 3.29
N PHE A 98 -17.42 -8.41 4.17
CA PHE A 98 -17.06 -9.74 4.67
C PHE A 98 -16.45 -9.64 6.06
N GLN A 99 -16.16 -10.77 6.69
CA GLN A 99 -15.49 -10.86 8.00
C GLN A 99 -13.97 -10.72 7.82
N ALA A 100 -13.44 -9.51 7.99
CA ALA A 100 -12.01 -9.24 7.82
C ALA A 100 -11.19 -9.64 9.05
N SER A 101 -9.95 -10.09 8.80
CA SER A 101 -8.95 -10.33 9.84
C SER A 101 -7.96 -9.17 9.95
N GLU A 102 -7.77 -8.38 8.91
CA GLU A 102 -6.78 -7.30 8.89
C GLU A 102 -7.30 -6.02 8.22
N LEU A 103 -6.76 -4.87 8.64
CA LEU A 103 -7.03 -3.58 8.03
C LEU A 103 -5.80 -2.67 8.10
N VAL A 104 -5.47 -2.00 6.98
CA VAL A 104 -4.42 -0.97 6.92
C VAL A 104 -5.01 0.35 6.41
N ALA A 105 -4.88 1.41 7.20
CA ALA A 105 -5.31 2.75 6.80
C ALA A 105 -4.18 3.48 6.05
N SER A 106 -4.51 4.20 4.98
CA SER A 106 -3.57 5.03 4.22
C SER A 106 -4.20 6.39 3.88
N TRP A 107 -3.36 7.39 3.63
CA TRP A 107 -3.81 8.77 3.41
C TRP A 107 -2.88 9.51 2.45
N ASN A 108 -3.45 10.49 1.75
CA ASN A 108 -2.71 11.46 0.95
C ASN A 108 -2.96 12.85 1.52
N ALA A 109 -1.89 13.50 1.96
CA ALA A 109 -1.98 14.76 2.69
C ALA A 109 -0.80 15.67 2.39
N ASN A 110 -1.04 16.97 2.59
CA ASN A 110 -0.01 17.98 2.74
C ASN A 110 -0.17 18.58 4.14
N THR A 111 0.93 18.64 4.87
CA THR A 111 1.00 19.25 6.19
C THR A 111 2.11 20.29 6.16
N PRO A 112 1.80 21.55 5.83
CA PRO A 112 2.79 22.62 5.90
C PRO A 112 3.36 22.77 7.30
N ALA A 113 4.50 23.45 7.42
CA ALA A 113 5.12 23.75 8.72
C ALA A 113 4.12 24.30 9.74
N GLY A 114 4.24 23.87 11.00
CA GLY A 114 3.28 24.18 12.05
C GLY A 114 1.99 23.38 11.94
N THR A 115 1.97 22.24 11.24
CA THR A 115 0.78 21.40 11.09
C THR A 115 1.11 19.91 11.01
N TRP A 116 0.16 19.06 11.40
CA TRP A 116 0.26 17.60 11.30
C TRP A 116 -1.13 16.95 11.38
N ILE A 117 -1.21 15.63 11.19
CA ILE A 117 -2.47 14.87 11.24
C ILE A 117 -2.35 13.60 12.10
N GLN A 118 -3.49 13.16 12.64
CA GLN A 118 -3.63 11.85 13.27
C GLN A 118 -4.76 11.07 12.61
N ILE A 119 -4.49 9.81 12.29
CA ILE A 119 -5.49 8.86 11.79
C ILE A 119 -5.82 7.88 12.91
N GLU A 120 -7.11 7.66 13.13
CA GLU A 120 -7.62 6.71 14.11
C GLU A 120 -8.66 5.76 13.48
N LEU A 121 -8.72 4.54 13.99
CA LEU A 121 -9.63 3.48 13.59
C LEU A 121 -10.48 3.04 14.77
N GLN A 122 -11.78 2.85 14.54
CA GLN A 122 -12.63 2.05 15.42
C GLN A 122 -13.35 0.99 14.60
N GLY A 123 -13.24 -0.27 15.03
CA GLY A 123 -13.92 -1.41 14.45
C GLY A 123 -15.20 -1.78 15.20
N THR A 124 -16.10 -2.44 14.50
CA THR A 124 -17.20 -3.23 15.07
C THR A 124 -17.00 -4.68 14.66
N TYR A 125 -16.91 -5.57 15.64
CA TYR A 125 -16.84 -7.00 15.40
C TYR A 125 -18.19 -7.54 14.91
N ASN A 126 -18.16 -8.71 14.27
CA ASN A 126 -19.35 -9.48 13.91
C ASN A 126 -20.24 -9.87 15.12
N THR A 127 -19.70 -9.80 16.33
CA THR A 127 -20.44 -9.97 17.59
C THR A 127 -21.19 -8.70 18.04
N GLY A 128 -21.00 -7.57 17.35
CA GLY A 128 -21.53 -6.25 17.70
C GLY A 128 -20.66 -5.47 18.71
N GLY A 129 -19.59 -6.08 19.24
CA GLY A 129 -18.64 -5.39 20.11
C GLY A 129 -17.82 -4.34 19.37
N LEU A 130 -17.50 -3.23 20.04
CA LEU A 130 -16.64 -2.18 19.49
C LEU A 130 -15.19 -2.38 19.96
N THR A 131 -14.25 -2.09 19.08
CA THR A 131 -12.86 -1.87 19.49
C THR A 131 -12.76 -0.53 20.24
N PRO A 132 -11.68 -0.33 21.03
CA PRO A 132 -11.19 1.01 21.32
C PRO A 132 -10.90 1.81 20.03
N TRP A 133 -10.77 3.13 20.16
CA TRP A 133 -10.16 3.93 19.10
C TRP A 133 -8.64 3.69 19.10
N TYR A 134 -8.14 3.13 18.01
CA TYR A 134 -6.72 2.89 17.79
C TYR A 134 -6.11 4.04 16.98
N VAL A 135 -4.91 4.49 17.34
CA VAL A 135 -4.14 5.44 16.53
C VAL A 135 -3.38 4.65 15.48
N MET A 136 -3.74 4.87 14.20
CA MET A 136 -3.11 4.22 13.04
C MET A 136 -1.84 4.98 12.58
N GLY A 137 -1.72 6.25 12.94
CA GLY A 137 -0.50 7.02 12.69
C GLY A 137 -0.65 8.48 13.10
N ARG A 138 0.45 9.07 13.57
CA ARG A 138 0.65 10.52 13.68
C ARG A 138 1.66 10.93 12.65
N TRP A 139 1.26 11.80 11.73
CA TRP A 139 2.02 12.06 10.53
C TRP A 139 2.13 13.55 10.22
N ALA A 140 3.32 13.96 9.79
CA ALA A 140 3.65 15.25 9.20
C ALA A 140 4.59 15.00 8.01
N GLU A 141 4.58 15.85 7.00
CA GLU A 141 5.43 15.80 5.81
C GLU A 141 6.90 16.07 6.18
N GLY A 142 7.13 17.07 7.04
CA GLY A 142 8.44 17.33 7.65
C GLY A 142 8.58 16.73 9.06
N ASP A 143 9.78 16.82 9.64
CA ASP A 143 10.15 16.27 10.95
C ASP A 143 10.39 17.34 12.04
N GLN A 144 10.01 18.59 11.78
CA GLN A 144 10.23 19.73 12.69
C GLN A 144 9.05 19.95 13.66
N ASP A 145 7.85 19.55 13.26
CA ASP A 145 6.62 19.77 14.03
C ASP A 145 6.42 18.68 15.08
N ILE A 146 6.47 17.43 14.61
CA ILE A 146 6.44 16.18 15.38
C ILE A 146 7.42 15.18 14.77
N MET A 147 7.89 14.25 15.58
CA MET A 147 8.51 13.02 15.10
C MET A 147 7.40 12.04 14.71
N ARG A 148 7.21 11.84 13.40
CA ARG A 148 6.20 10.91 12.85
C ARG A 148 6.26 9.57 13.54
N THR A 149 5.10 9.04 13.93
CA THR A 149 5.10 7.89 14.83
C THR A 149 3.84 7.05 14.72
N SER A 150 4.01 5.73 14.68
CA SER A 150 2.98 4.77 15.09
C SER A 150 2.80 4.81 16.61
N LYS A 151 1.88 4.01 17.14
CA LYS A 151 1.65 3.88 18.59
C LYS A 151 1.63 2.41 18.98
N ASN A 152 2.56 2.06 19.88
CA ASN A 152 2.72 0.71 20.38
C ASN A 152 1.65 0.32 21.41
N ARG A 153 1.52 -1.00 21.62
CA ARG A 153 0.70 -1.62 22.68
C ARG A 153 -0.76 -1.20 22.64
N GLN A 154 -1.34 -1.22 21.44
CA GLN A 154 -2.77 -0.99 21.24
C GLN A 154 -3.43 -2.33 20.90
N GLY A 155 -4.46 -2.67 21.65
CA GLY A 155 -5.23 -3.89 21.42
C GLY A 155 -6.35 -4.05 22.44
N ASP A 156 -7.10 -5.12 22.24
CA ASP A 156 -8.17 -5.61 23.12
C ASP A 156 -8.10 -7.15 23.17
N PRO A 157 -9.08 -7.88 23.74
CA PRO A 157 -9.02 -9.35 23.78
C PRO A 157 -9.02 -10.08 22.42
N TRP A 158 -9.31 -9.40 21.31
CA TRP A 158 -9.49 -10.02 20.00
C TRP A 158 -8.54 -9.48 18.93
N SER A 159 -8.03 -8.26 19.11
CA SER A 159 -7.25 -7.55 18.10
C SER A 159 -6.07 -6.79 18.68
N THR A 160 -5.04 -6.65 17.85
CA THR A 160 -3.83 -5.87 18.12
C THR A 160 -3.50 -4.99 16.92
N ILE A 161 -2.90 -3.82 17.18
CA ILE A 161 -2.25 -3.01 16.14
C ILE A 161 -0.76 -3.36 16.06
N TRP A 162 -0.34 -3.85 14.90
CA TRP A 162 1.05 -4.13 14.54
C TRP A 162 1.59 -2.99 13.68
N THR A 163 2.23 -2.00 14.31
CA THR A 163 2.76 -0.77 13.68
C THR A 163 1.70 0.03 12.90
N ASP A 164 1.32 -0.43 11.71
CA ASP A 164 0.36 0.17 10.78
C ASP A 164 -0.86 -0.72 10.47
N THR A 165 -0.88 -1.96 10.96
CA THR A 165 -1.90 -2.97 10.62
C THR A 165 -2.77 -3.30 11.84
N PHE A 166 -4.07 -3.13 11.73
CA PHE A 166 -5.03 -3.80 12.61
C PHE A 166 -5.06 -5.29 12.26
N SER A 167 -4.96 -6.16 13.25
CA SER A 167 -5.02 -7.62 13.08
C SER A 167 -5.91 -8.25 14.14
N ILE A 168 -6.76 -9.19 13.74
CA ILE A 168 -7.37 -10.17 14.64
C ILE A 168 -6.28 -11.15 15.08
N ASP A 169 -6.16 -11.36 16.39
CA ASP A 169 -5.05 -12.13 16.96
C ASP A 169 -5.21 -13.64 16.72
N ASP A 170 -6.46 -14.13 16.75
CA ASP A 170 -6.79 -15.54 16.48
C ASP A 170 -8.14 -15.66 15.77
N VAL A 171 -8.07 -15.81 14.45
CA VAL A 171 -9.23 -15.97 13.57
C VAL A 171 -10.05 -17.22 13.88
N ALA A 172 -9.47 -18.24 14.52
CA ALA A 172 -10.17 -19.47 14.87
C ALA A 172 -11.25 -19.25 15.96
N ASN A 173 -11.14 -18.16 16.73
CA ASN A 173 -12.16 -17.76 17.70
C ASN A 173 -13.44 -17.20 17.04
N GLY A 174 -13.40 -16.91 15.74
CA GLY A 174 -14.56 -16.45 14.96
C GLY A 174 -15.03 -15.03 15.26
N VAL A 175 -14.32 -14.27 16.10
CA VAL A 175 -14.55 -12.84 16.32
C VAL A 175 -13.77 -12.06 15.26
N MET A 176 -14.48 -11.46 14.31
CA MET A 176 -13.90 -10.86 13.10
C MET A 176 -14.38 -9.43 12.91
N LEU A 177 -13.61 -8.61 12.20
CA LEU A 177 -14.00 -7.25 11.88
C LEU A 177 -15.13 -7.25 10.83
N GLU A 178 -16.25 -6.61 11.13
CA GLU A 178 -17.41 -6.51 10.23
C GLU A 178 -17.56 -5.10 9.64
N LYS A 179 -17.37 -4.08 10.48
CA LYS A 179 -17.53 -2.67 10.13
C LYS A 179 -16.41 -1.85 10.75
N TYR A 180 -16.16 -0.67 10.20
CA TYR A 180 -15.23 0.28 10.81
C TYR A 180 -15.60 1.74 10.55
N GLN A 181 -14.99 2.64 11.31
CA GLN A 181 -14.93 4.07 11.06
C GLN A 181 -13.48 4.55 11.14
N LEU A 182 -13.14 5.52 10.31
CA LEU A 182 -11.91 6.28 10.44
C LEU A 182 -12.20 7.67 11.00
N LYS A 183 -11.33 8.15 11.87
CA LYS A 183 -11.33 9.53 12.36
C LYS A 183 -10.02 10.19 12.01
N LEU A 184 -10.13 11.35 11.38
CA LEU A 184 -9.04 12.22 11.00
C LEU A 184 -9.03 13.43 11.94
N THR A 185 -7.93 13.62 12.65
CA THR A 185 -7.70 14.83 13.42
C THR A 185 -6.64 15.68 12.73
N LEU A 186 -6.99 16.92 12.41
CA LEU A 186 -6.10 17.91 11.81
C LEU A 186 -5.57 18.83 12.90
N TYR A 187 -4.25 19.03 12.94
CA TYR A 187 -3.60 19.90 13.91
C TYR A 187 -2.91 21.08 13.23
N ARG A 188 -2.99 22.26 13.85
CA ARG A 188 -2.16 23.42 13.48
C ARG A 188 -1.72 24.20 14.72
N ALA A 189 -0.59 24.89 14.63
CA ALA A 189 -0.09 25.73 15.71
C ALA A 189 -1.11 26.84 16.08
N PRO A 190 -1.24 27.23 17.36
CA PRO A 190 -2.02 28.39 17.77
C PRO A 190 -1.57 29.67 17.06
N GLY A 191 -2.52 30.51 16.65
CA GLY A 191 -2.25 31.79 15.95
C GLY A 191 -1.91 31.67 14.47
N GLN A 192 -1.70 30.46 13.93
CA GLN A 192 -1.46 30.22 12.51
C GLN A 192 -2.76 30.01 11.72
N TRP A 193 -2.77 30.47 10.47
CA TRP A 193 -3.88 30.26 9.52
C TRP A 193 -3.71 29.03 8.63
N GLN A 194 -2.47 28.72 8.25
CA GLN A 194 -2.15 27.59 7.39
C GLN A 194 -2.49 26.27 8.09
N SER A 195 -3.16 25.37 7.37
CA SER A 195 -3.78 24.15 7.90
C SER A 195 -3.38 22.94 7.04
N PRO A 196 -3.40 21.71 7.59
CA PRO A 196 -3.28 20.51 6.79
C PRO A 196 -4.39 20.44 5.74
N ARG A 197 -4.09 19.75 4.65
CA ARG A 197 -5.10 19.29 3.70
C ARG A 197 -4.92 17.79 3.45
N VAL A 198 -6.00 17.05 3.57
CA VAL A 198 -6.05 15.61 3.24
C VAL A 198 -6.98 15.44 2.05
N TRP A 199 -6.52 14.83 0.95
CA TRP A 199 -7.35 14.62 -0.25
C TRP A 199 -7.72 13.18 -0.50
N MET A 200 -7.10 12.23 0.21
CA MET A 200 -7.55 10.85 0.29
C MET A 200 -7.33 10.36 1.72
N LEU A 201 -8.35 9.71 2.27
CA LEU A 201 -8.23 8.82 3.42
C LEU A 201 -8.90 7.50 3.03
N GLY A 202 -8.28 6.38 3.33
CA GLY A 202 -8.85 5.08 2.96
C GLY A 202 -8.28 3.95 3.78
N ALA A 203 -8.88 2.77 3.62
CA ALA A 203 -8.43 1.56 4.27
C ALA A 203 -8.58 0.36 3.33
N MET A 204 -7.51 -0.44 3.27
CA MET A 204 -7.58 -1.82 2.79
C MET A 204 -8.06 -2.69 3.94
N SER A 205 -9.06 -3.53 3.69
CA SER A 205 -9.51 -4.58 4.60
C SER A 205 -9.38 -5.93 3.92
N SER A 206 -8.92 -6.94 4.66
CA SER A 206 -8.69 -8.26 4.08
C SER A 206 -8.98 -9.42 5.02
N TYR A 207 -9.32 -10.55 4.42
CA TYR A 207 -9.21 -11.88 4.99
C TYR A 207 -8.38 -12.70 4.01
N VAL A 208 -7.16 -13.08 4.39
CA VAL A 208 -6.28 -13.92 3.58
C VAL A 208 -6.01 -15.21 4.36
N PRO A 209 -6.44 -16.38 3.88
CA PRO A 209 -6.21 -17.65 4.58
C PRO A 209 -4.74 -17.95 4.81
N ASP A 210 -4.49 -18.79 5.81
CA ASP A 210 -3.17 -19.38 6.05
C ASP A 210 -2.74 -20.23 4.85
N ARG A 211 -1.66 -19.82 4.17
CA ARG A 211 -1.10 -20.52 3.02
C ARG A 211 0.41 -20.37 2.94
N PHE A 212 1.09 -21.48 2.65
CA PHE A 212 2.54 -21.52 2.44
C PHE A 212 2.95 -21.34 0.97
N THR A 213 2.03 -21.68 0.07
CA THR A 213 2.18 -21.62 -1.38
C THR A 213 0.90 -21.09 -1.99
N VAL A 214 0.99 -20.57 -3.22
CA VAL A 214 -0.17 -20.16 -4.01
C VAL A 214 -0.11 -20.77 -5.40
N ALA A 215 -1.27 -20.93 -6.03
CA ALA A 215 -1.31 -21.29 -7.44
C ALA A 215 -0.80 -20.09 -8.26
N PRO A 216 0.20 -20.27 -9.14
CA PRO A 216 0.64 -19.19 -10.01
C PRO A 216 -0.50 -18.72 -10.92
N SER A 217 -0.61 -17.41 -11.11
CA SER A 217 -1.58 -16.82 -12.02
C SER A 217 -1.20 -17.03 -13.48
N ALA A 218 -2.20 -16.96 -14.37
CA ALA A 218 -2.09 -17.41 -15.75
C ALA A 218 -1.12 -16.56 -16.59
N GLY A 219 -1.03 -15.26 -16.32
CA GLY A 219 -0.19 -14.30 -17.00
C GLY A 219 -0.72 -13.86 -18.38
N HIS A 220 0.21 -13.48 -19.24
CA HIS A 220 0.01 -13.05 -20.63
C HIS A 220 -0.70 -11.69 -20.84
N ILE A 221 -0.80 -10.84 -19.82
CA ILE A 221 -1.44 -9.53 -19.91
C ILE A 221 -0.42 -8.44 -20.30
N ALA A 222 0.80 -8.51 -19.75
CA ALA A 222 1.89 -7.54 -19.92
C ALA A 222 3.27 -8.19 -20.15
N TRP A 223 3.32 -9.45 -20.57
CA TRP A 223 4.57 -10.12 -20.95
C TRP A 223 5.28 -9.34 -22.07
N GLY A 224 6.61 -9.26 -21.98
CA GLY A 224 7.44 -8.44 -22.87
C GLY A 224 7.38 -6.93 -22.58
N THR A 225 6.77 -6.52 -21.46
CA THR A 225 6.73 -5.11 -21.03
C THR A 225 7.73 -4.88 -19.90
N GLU A 226 8.55 -3.84 -20.05
CA GLU A 226 9.43 -3.35 -18.98
C GLU A 226 9.34 -1.83 -18.89
N LEU A 227 9.04 -1.33 -17.70
CA LEU A 227 8.95 0.09 -17.40
C LEU A 227 10.33 0.61 -17.02
N ALA A 228 10.68 1.79 -17.55
CA ALA A 228 11.97 2.45 -17.30
C ALA A 228 12.02 3.13 -15.92
N VAL A 229 11.82 2.36 -14.86
CA VAL A 229 11.92 2.84 -13.48
C VAL A 229 13.40 3.02 -13.11
N PRO A 230 13.80 4.17 -12.52
CA PRO A 230 15.14 4.38 -11.97
C PRO A 230 15.57 3.26 -11.03
N ARG A 231 16.89 3.08 -10.89
CA ARG A 231 17.49 1.95 -10.17
C ARG A 231 18.30 2.48 -9.00
N TYR A 232 17.82 2.22 -7.79
CA TYR A 232 18.51 2.56 -6.56
C TYR A 232 18.72 1.33 -5.69
N SER A 233 19.95 1.16 -5.24
CA SER A 233 20.34 0.19 -4.22
C SER A 233 20.26 0.84 -2.85
N GLN A 234 19.67 0.16 -1.88
CA GLN A 234 19.71 0.61 -0.48
C GLN A 234 21.10 0.39 0.14
N ASN A 235 21.84 -0.63 -0.32
CA ASN A 235 23.06 -1.08 0.35
C ASN A 235 24.24 -0.13 0.14
N ILE A 236 24.25 0.67 -0.94
CA ILE A 236 25.28 1.70 -1.13
C ILE A 236 25.19 2.79 -0.06
N HIS A 237 24.05 2.91 0.63
CA HIS A 237 23.85 3.87 1.71
C HIS A 237 24.29 3.36 3.08
N SER A 238 24.78 2.12 3.17
CA SER A 238 25.14 1.46 4.42
C SER A 238 26.05 2.34 5.29
N GLY A 239 25.54 2.80 6.44
CA GLY A 239 26.24 3.64 7.40
C GLY A 239 26.16 5.15 7.19
N HIS A 240 25.43 5.65 6.17
CA HIS A 240 25.34 7.09 5.90
C HIS A 240 24.64 7.87 7.03
N TYR A 241 23.51 7.36 7.52
CA TYR A 241 22.67 7.93 8.58
C TYR A 241 22.14 6.83 9.50
N PRO A 242 22.98 6.29 10.40
CA PRO A 242 22.63 5.13 11.22
C PRO A 242 21.42 5.35 12.14
N GLU A 243 21.10 6.60 12.48
CA GLU A 243 19.89 6.98 13.23
C GLU A 243 18.59 6.63 12.52
N TYR A 244 18.62 6.45 11.19
CA TYR A 244 17.47 5.96 10.43
C TYR A 244 17.73 4.49 10.09
N ASP A 245 17.46 3.59 11.03
CA ASP A 245 17.44 2.13 10.80
C ASP A 245 18.76 1.57 10.21
N GLY A 246 19.89 1.95 10.82
CA GLY A 246 21.21 1.44 10.44
C GLY A 246 21.79 2.06 9.16
N GLY A 247 21.14 3.10 8.61
CA GLY A 247 21.65 3.87 7.49
C GLY A 247 21.73 3.04 6.22
N GLY A 248 20.62 2.73 5.54
CA GLY A 248 20.62 2.05 4.24
C GLY A 248 20.36 0.55 4.29
N ALA A 249 20.91 -0.16 5.28
CA ALA A 249 20.79 -1.62 5.38
C ALA A 249 19.33 -2.12 5.49
N ALA A 250 18.41 -1.28 5.99
CA ALA A 250 16.98 -1.58 6.11
C ALA A 250 16.07 -0.58 5.34
N TRP A 251 16.60 0.07 4.30
CA TRP A 251 15.87 1.11 3.53
C TRP A 251 15.13 0.60 2.28
N CYS A 252 14.79 -0.69 2.22
CA CYS A 252 14.11 -1.26 1.06
C CYS A 252 12.82 -0.53 0.66
N SER A 253 12.02 -0.14 1.64
CA SER A 253 10.74 0.56 1.44
C SER A 253 10.90 1.99 0.91
N PRO A 254 11.66 2.89 1.56
CA PRO A 254 11.89 4.23 1.02
C PRO A 254 12.63 4.20 -0.32
N THR A 255 13.59 3.29 -0.51
CA THR A 255 14.32 3.16 -1.79
C THR A 255 13.37 2.75 -2.92
N SER A 256 12.49 1.78 -2.67
CA SER A 256 11.46 1.35 -3.64
C SER A 256 10.45 2.45 -3.93
N THR A 257 10.04 3.20 -2.90
CA THR A 257 9.11 4.31 -3.03
C THR A 257 9.72 5.44 -3.86
N GLU A 258 10.97 5.81 -3.59
CA GLU A 258 11.68 6.87 -4.33
C GLU A 258 11.88 6.49 -5.81
N MET A 259 12.23 5.23 -6.11
CA MET A 259 12.29 4.74 -7.50
C MET A 259 10.97 5.00 -8.26
N VAL A 260 9.82 4.77 -7.63
CA VAL A 260 8.51 4.98 -8.27
C VAL A 260 8.11 6.47 -8.33
N VAL A 261 8.46 7.26 -7.31
CA VAL A 261 8.27 8.72 -7.31
C VAL A 261 9.04 9.36 -8.47
N GLU A 262 10.31 8.99 -8.64
CA GLU A 262 11.17 9.50 -9.72
C GLU A 262 10.79 8.99 -11.10
N TYR A 263 10.26 7.76 -11.22
CA TYR A 263 9.68 7.27 -12.47
C TYR A 263 8.57 8.19 -13.00
N TRP A 264 7.85 8.87 -12.11
CA TRP A 264 6.83 9.87 -12.47
C TRP A 264 7.36 11.29 -12.65
N GLY A 265 8.68 11.49 -12.62
CA GLY A 265 9.32 12.81 -12.75
C GLY A 265 9.01 13.73 -11.57
N ARG A 266 8.94 13.14 -10.38
CA ARG A 266 8.77 13.82 -9.09
C ARG A 266 9.91 13.39 -8.17
N GLY A 267 10.14 14.13 -7.10
CA GLY A 267 11.20 13.87 -6.14
C GLY A 267 11.50 15.13 -5.32
N PRO A 268 12.31 14.98 -4.26
CA PRO A 268 12.73 16.12 -3.45
C PRO A 268 13.59 17.08 -4.29
N SER A 269 13.53 18.37 -3.98
CA SER A 269 14.36 19.40 -4.61
C SER A 269 15.80 19.37 -4.06
N GLU A 270 16.72 20.08 -4.73
CA GLU A 270 18.09 20.27 -4.23
C GLU A 270 18.11 20.93 -2.83
N GLU A 271 17.12 21.78 -2.52
CA GLU A 271 16.98 22.37 -1.19
C GLU A 271 16.55 21.32 -0.16
N ASP A 272 15.59 20.47 -0.51
CA ASP A 272 15.10 19.38 0.35
C ASP A 272 16.20 18.35 0.66
N THR A 273 17.15 18.15 -0.26
CA THR A 273 18.28 17.24 -0.09
C THR A 273 19.56 17.93 0.40
N SER A 274 19.55 19.25 0.62
CA SER A 274 20.76 20.02 0.99
C SER A 274 21.38 19.64 2.34
N TRP A 275 20.64 18.92 3.19
CA TRP A 275 21.14 18.37 4.45
C TRP A 275 21.98 17.09 4.27
N VAL A 276 21.90 16.46 3.09
CA VAL A 276 22.63 15.23 2.80
C VAL A 276 24.11 15.56 2.60
N VAL A 277 24.99 14.73 3.16
CA VAL A 277 26.45 14.86 3.01
C VAL A 277 26.77 14.81 1.51
N PRO A 278 27.46 15.83 0.94
CA PRO A 278 27.64 15.95 -0.50
C PRO A 278 28.27 14.72 -1.18
N GLU A 279 29.13 13.99 -0.47
CA GLU A 279 29.84 12.81 -0.96
C GLU A 279 28.95 11.56 -1.05
N TYR A 280 27.80 11.53 -0.39
CA TYR A 280 26.89 10.39 -0.46
C TYR A 280 26.17 10.38 -1.82
N PRO A 281 26.03 9.22 -2.49
CA PRO A 281 25.18 9.09 -3.68
C PRO A 281 23.69 9.20 -3.33
N ASP A 282 22.88 9.34 -4.37
CA ASP A 282 21.41 9.23 -4.36
C ASP A 282 20.78 9.95 -3.17
N HIS A 283 20.98 11.28 -3.11
CA HIS A 283 20.51 12.11 -1.99
C HIS A 283 19.00 11.96 -1.75
N THR A 284 18.23 11.70 -2.80
CA THR A 284 16.78 11.48 -2.76
C THR A 284 16.43 10.23 -1.93
N VAL A 285 17.22 9.15 -1.98
CA VAL A 285 17.01 7.94 -1.16
C VAL A 285 17.25 8.22 0.32
N ASN A 286 18.30 8.98 0.66
CA ASN A 286 18.57 9.40 2.05
C ASN A 286 17.43 10.31 2.56
N HIS A 287 16.95 11.22 1.71
CA HIS A 287 15.80 12.07 2.01
C HIS A 287 14.53 11.25 2.25
N ALA A 288 14.21 10.32 1.36
CA ALA A 288 13.06 9.43 1.51
C ALA A 288 13.11 8.65 2.84
N ALA A 289 14.26 8.08 3.18
CA ALA A 289 14.43 7.34 4.44
C ALA A 289 14.11 8.20 5.67
N ARG A 290 14.67 9.42 5.74
CA ARG A 290 14.36 10.39 6.80
C ARG A 290 12.88 10.78 6.83
N MET A 291 12.27 10.95 5.66
CA MET A 291 10.88 11.44 5.56
C MET A 291 9.81 10.38 5.79
N VAL A 292 10.16 9.09 5.72
CA VAL A 292 9.22 7.99 6.04
C VAL A 292 9.48 7.34 7.40
N TYR A 293 10.60 7.67 8.05
CA TYR A 293 11.01 7.01 9.29
C TYR A 293 9.95 7.17 10.39
N ASP A 294 9.55 6.04 10.97
CA ASP A 294 8.62 5.94 12.08
C ASP A 294 9.41 5.75 13.37
N TYR A 295 9.43 6.80 14.20
CA TYR A 295 10.25 6.85 15.41
C TYR A 295 9.80 5.87 16.51
N GLN A 296 8.56 5.37 16.46
CA GLN A 296 8.12 4.35 17.42
C GLN A 296 8.40 2.93 16.94
N TYR A 297 8.32 2.71 15.62
CA TYR A 297 8.71 1.46 14.98
C TYR A 297 10.24 1.29 14.93
N ASP A 298 10.98 2.40 14.97
CA ASP A 298 12.44 2.45 14.78
C ASP A 298 12.83 1.94 13.39
N GLY A 299 12.10 2.36 12.37
CA GLY A 299 12.29 1.84 11.02
C GLY A 299 11.63 2.67 9.91
N ALA A 300 12.10 2.47 8.68
CA ALA A 300 11.57 3.13 7.49
C ALA A 300 10.51 2.28 6.75
N GLY A 301 10.11 1.15 7.34
CA GLY A 301 9.22 0.14 6.75
C GLY A 301 7.72 0.34 6.99
N ASN A 302 7.28 1.43 7.64
CA ASN A 302 5.86 1.71 7.85
C ASN A 302 5.16 2.00 6.51
N TRP A 303 4.21 1.15 6.10
CA TRP A 303 3.68 1.18 4.73
C TRP A 303 2.88 2.46 4.44
N PRO A 304 1.92 2.87 5.30
CA PRO A 304 1.21 4.13 5.09
C PRO A 304 2.13 5.35 5.04
N PHE A 305 3.22 5.39 5.82
CA PHE A 305 4.15 6.53 5.82
C PHE A 305 4.89 6.66 4.49
N ASN A 306 5.29 5.55 3.88
CA ASN A 306 5.87 5.55 2.53
C ASN A 306 4.88 6.04 1.47
N THR A 307 3.63 5.57 1.51
CA THR A 307 2.61 6.06 0.57
C THR A 307 2.25 7.53 0.79
N ALA A 308 2.19 7.99 2.05
CA ALA A 308 1.93 9.38 2.37
C ALA A 308 3.07 10.30 1.91
N TYR A 309 4.33 9.85 2.04
CA TYR A 309 5.50 10.52 1.46
C TYR A 309 5.41 10.59 -0.07
N ALA A 310 5.12 9.49 -0.75
CA ALA A 310 4.96 9.51 -2.20
C ALA A 310 3.85 10.49 -2.64
N ALA A 311 2.76 10.57 -1.88
CA ALA A 311 1.65 11.48 -2.17
C ALA A 311 1.92 12.95 -1.81
N SER A 312 2.93 13.27 -0.99
CA SER A 312 3.27 14.67 -0.70
C SER A 312 3.76 15.40 -1.96
N PHE A 313 4.35 14.65 -2.91
CA PHE A 313 4.82 15.23 -4.16
C PHE A 313 3.69 15.71 -5.08
N PRO A 314 3.84 16.89 -5.71
CA PRO A 314 2.78 17.49 -6.52
C PRO A 314 2.20 16.57 -7.59
N GLY A 315 0.94 16.19 -7.40
CA GLY A 315 0.16 15.47 -8.38
C GLY A 315 0.27 13.95 -8.30
N LEU A 316 0.98 13.39 -7.31
CA LEU A 316 0.91 11.96 -7.04
C LEU A 316 -0.24 11.65 -6.09
N ASP A 317 -0.82 10.46 -6.29
CA ASP A 317 -1.68 9.80 -5.35
C ASP A 317 -1.08 8.43 -5.06
N ALA A 318 -1.11 8.02 -3.79
CA ALA A 318 -0.64 6.72 -3.36
C ALA A 318 -1.66 6.03 -2.45
N LYS A 319 -1.56 4.70 -2.32
CA LYS A 319 -2.31 3.92 -1.32
C LYS A 319 -1.64 2.58 -1.06
N VAL A 320 -1.86 2.05 0.13
CA VAL A 320 -1.50 0.67 0.50
C VAL A 320 -2.71 -0.22 0.23
N THR A 321 -2.49 -1.35 -0.43
CA THR A 321 -3.52 -2.38 -0.59
C THR A 321 -2.94 -3.80 -0.64
N ARG A 322 -3.78 -4.80 -0.90
CA ARG A 322 -3.38 -6.13 -1.34
C ARG A 322 -3.89 -6.37 -2.75
N LEU A 323 -3.09 -7.03 -3.58
CA LEU A 323 -3.53 -7.50 -4.89
C LEU A 323 -3.72 -9.02 -4.84
N HIS A 324 -4.58 -9.54 -5.71
CA HIS A 324 -4.98 -10.96 -5.73
C HIS A 324 -3.96 -11.87 -6.43
N SER A 325 -3.17 -11.33 -7.35
CA SER A 325 -2.23 -12.12 -8.17
C SER A 325 -1.30 -11.25 -9.00
N LEU A 326 -0.29 -11.88 -9.62
CA LEU A 326 0.53 -11.22 -10.63
C LEU A 326 -0.26 -10.83 -11.89
N ASP A 327 -1.41 -11.46 -12.18
CA ASP A 327 -2.29 -10.99 -13.26
C ASP A 327 -2.83 -9.57 -12.99
N GLU A 328 -3.11 -9.22 -11.73
CA GLU A 328 -3.48 -7.85 -11.38
C GLU A 328 -2.29 -6.91 -11.55
N VAL A 329 -1.10 -7.31 -11.08
CA VAL A 329 0.15 -6.54 -11.29
C VAL A 329 0.41 -6.30 -12.77
N GLU A 330 0.23 -7.30 -13.64
CA GLU A 330 0.38 -7.13 -15.08
C GLU A 330 -0.58 -6.07 -15.65
N ARG A 331 -1.79 -5.90 -15.10
CA ARG A 331 -2.71 -4.83 -15.54
C ARG A 331 -2.18 -3.45 -15.18
N PHE A 332 -1.53 -3.31 -14.02
CA PHE A 332 -0.84 -2.07 -13.66
C PHE A 332 0.36 -1.81 -14.55
N VAL A 333 1.21 -2.81 -14.78
CA VAL A 333 2.37 -2.71 -15.67
C VAL A 333 1.95 -2.37 -17.10
N LYS A 334 0.89 -3.00 -17.62
CA LYS A 334 0.28 -2.66 -18.92
C LYS A 334 -0.23 -1.23 -18.98
N ALA A 335 -0.74 -0.71 -17.86
CA ALA A 335 -1.12 0.70 -17.74
C ALA A 335 0.09 1.63 -17.57
N GLY A 336 1.32 1.11 -17.47
CA GLY A 336 2.53 1.88 -17.24
C GLY A 336 2.69 2.34 -15.79
N ILE A 337 2.17 1.57 -14.83
CA ILE A 337 2.25 1.83 -13.39
C ILE A 337 3.12 0.72 -12.76
N PRO A 338 4.33 1.03 -12.27
CA PRO A 338 5.13 0.07 -11.52
C PRO A 338 4.51 -0.17 -10.14
N ILE A 339 4.78 -1.34 -9.54
CA ILE A 339 4.15 -1.75 -8.28
C ILE A 339 5.23 -2.09 -7.28
N VAL A 340 5.19 -1.43 -6.11
CA VAL A 340 6.00 -1.85 -4.97
C VAL A 340 5.28 -2.98 -4.26
N VAL A 341 5.95 -4.07 -3.92
CA VAL A 341 5.34 -5.18 -3.16
C VAL A 341 6.22 -5.61 -2.00
N SER A 342 5.57 -6.11 -0.94
CA SER A 342 6.23 -6.69 0.21
C SER A 342 6.50 -8.18 -0.02
N ILE A 343 7.72 -8.63 0.24
CA ILE A 343 8.15 -10.00 0.01
C ILE A 343 8.88 -10.56 1.23
N SER A 344 8.84 -11.88 1.40
CA SER A 344 9.69 -12.59 2.35
C SER A 344 10.08 -13.97 1.80
N PHE A 345 11.35 -14.32 1.88
CA PHE A 345 11.87 -15.58 1.35
C PHE A 345 13.21 -15.96 1.96
N LEU A 346 13.50 -17.26 1.95
CA LEU A 346 14.85 -17.78 2.07
C LEU A 346 15.50 -17.77 0.69
N SER A 347 16.81 -17.55 0.62
CA SER A 347 17.56 -17.52 -0.66
C SER A 347 17.30 -18.76 -1.53
N LEU A 348 17.08 -19.92 -0.91
CA LEU A 348 16.77 -21.17 -1.60
C LEU A 348 15.35 -21.23 -2.22
N GLU A 349 14.46 -20.29 -1.90
CA GLU A 349 13.10 -20.20 -2.42
C GLU A 349 12.99 -19.26 -3.64
N MET A 350 14.04 -18.50 -3.94
CA MET A 350 14.07 -17.48 -4.99
C MET A 350 15.35 -17.61 -5.82
N ASP A 351 15.25 -18.32 -6.94
CA ASP A 351 16.38 -18.57 -7.82
C ASP A 351 16.95 -17.27 -8.38
N GLY A 352 18.25 -17.06 -8.21
CA GLY A 352 18.94 -15.83 -8.56
C GLY A 352 19.07 -14.83 -7.41
N ALA A 353 18.28 -14.97 -6.34
CA ALA A 353 18.46 -14.15 -5.14
C ALA A 353 19.58 -14.73 -4.26
N ASN A 354 20.55 -13.89 -3.91
CA ASN A 354 21.73 -14.27 -3.11
C ASN A 354 21.59 -13.94 -1.61
N TYR A 355 20.36 -13.68 -1.14
CA TYR A 355 20.08 -13.31 0.24
C TYR A 355 18.75 -13.92 0.73
N SER A 356 18.54 -13.91 2.04
CA SER A 356 17.26 -14.26 2.67
C SER A 356 16.70 -13.04 3.37
N THR A 357 15.38 -12.91 3.44
CA THR A 357 14.73 -11.79 4.12
C THR A 357 13.46 -12.23 4.86
N SER A 358 13.24 -11.66 6.04
CA SER A 358 11.99 -11.78 6.79
C SER A 358 10.93 -10.78 6.37
N GLY A 359 11.31 -9.76 5.60
CA GLY A 359 10.46 -8.71 5.08
C GLY A 359 11.32 -7.76 4.24
N HIS A 360 10.91 -7.53 3.00
CA HIS A 360 11.63 -6.68 2.04
C HIS A 360 10.63 -6.05 1.09
N LEU A 361 10.94 -4.88 0.56
CA LEU A 361 10.15 -4.21 -0.46
C LEU A 361 10.99 -4.14 -1.74
N PHE A 362 10.38 -4.48 -2.86
CA PHE A 362 10.97 -4.25 -4.18
C PHE A 362 9.94 -3.67 -5.15
N VAL A 363 10.39 -3.27 -6.35
CA VAL A 363 9.51 -2.73 -7.39
C VAL A 363 9.40 -3.72 -8.54
N ILE A 364 8.19 -4.20 -8.83
CA ILE A 364 7.89 -4.91 -10.08
C ILE A 364 7.78 -3.87 -11.19
N ILE A 365 8.68 -3.97 -12.15
CA ILE A 365 8.79 -3.02 -13.28
C ILE A 365 8.35 -3.65 -14.60
N GLY A 366 8.15 -4.96 -14.65
CA GLY A 366 7.86 -5.61 -15.91
C GLY A 366 7.78 -7.13 -15.85
N PHE A 367 7.60 -7.72 -17.02
CA PHE A 367 7.59 -9.16 -17.24
C PHE A 367 8.35 -9.47 -18.53
N THR A 368 9.16 -10.51 -18.51
CA THR A 368 9.85 -11.02 -19.71
C THR A 368 8.85 -11.56 -20.74
N ASP A 369 9.32 -11.88 -21.95
CA ASP A 369 8.50 -12.51 -22.99
C ASP A 369 7.92 -13.88 -22.58
N THR A 370 8.55 -14.54 -21.59
CA THR A 370 8.13 -15.83 -21.03
C THR A 370 7.40 -15.71 -19.69
N GLY A 371 7.16 -14.49 -19.21
CA GLY A 371 6.33 -14.23 -18.03
C GLY A 371 7.04 -14.19 -16.68
N ASP A 372 8.36 -14.34 -16.65
CA ASP A 372 9.17 -14.12 -15.44
C ASP A 372 9.20 -12.63 -15.08
N VAL A 373 9.25 -12.35 -13.78
CA VAL A 373 9.03 -11.00 -13.25
C VAL A 373 10.33 -10.21 -13.30
N ILE A 374 10.28 -9.03 -13.89
CA ILE A 374 11.40 -8.07 -13.92
C ILE A 374 11.22 -7.13 -12.74
N ILE A 375 12.20 -7.11 -11.84
CA ILE A 375 12.15 -6.42 -10.56
C ILE A 375 13.35 -5.50 -10.41
N ASN A 376 13.13 -4.27 -9.96
CA ASN A 376 14.17 -3.46 -9.34
C ASN A 376 14.22 -3.81 -7.85
N ASP A 377 15.23 -4.60 -7.47
CA ASP A 377 15.46 -5.08 -6.11
C ASP A 377 16.49 -4.17 -5.40
N PRO A 378 16.07 -3.34 -4.41
CA PRO A 378 16.97 -2.42 -3.75
C PRO A 378 18.03 -3.13 -2.89
N ALA A 379 17.87 -4.41 -2.53
CA ALA A 379 18.87 -5.18 -1.79
C ALA A 379 20.04 -5.65 -2.69
N SER A 380 20.56 -4.74 -3.50
CA SER A 380 21.62 -4.97 -4.49
C SER A 380 22.92 -4.31 -4.05
N SER A 381 24.09 -4.76 -4.52
CA SER A 381 25.38 -4.18 -4.09
C SER A 381 25.72 -2.82 -4.74
N SER A 382 25.05 -2.48 -5.84
CA SER A 382 25.16 -1.21 -6.56
C SER A 382 23.91 -0.95 -7.39
N ASN A 383 23.73 0.29 -7.88
CA ASN A 383 22.60 0.65 -8.76
C ASN A 383 22.60 -0.14 -10.08
N ASP A 384 23.77 -0.53 -10.58
CA ASP A 384 23.91 -1.26 -11.84
C ASP A 384 23.30 -2.67 -11.79
N VAL A 385 23.21 -3.28 -10.61
CA VAL A 385 22.75 -4.65 -10.41
C VAL A 385 21.37 -4.74 -9.72
N VAL A 386 20.66 -3.62 -9.59
CA VAL A 386 19.30 -3.54 -9.02
C VAL A 386 18.28 -4.31 -9.85
N ARG A 387 18.41 -4.32 -11.17
CA ARG A 387 17.47 -5.01 -12.06
C ARG A 387 17.73 -6.51 -12.07
N ASN A 388 16.78 -7.27 -11.56
CA ASN A 388 16.78 -8.73 -11.52
C ASN A 388 15.57 -9.31 -12.25
N VAL A 389 15.68 -10.58 -12.65
CA VAL A 389 14.58 -11.35 -13.23
C VAL A 389 14.41 -12.62 -12.41
N TYR A 390 13.22 -12.83 -11.87
CA TYR A 390 12.92 -13.96 -11.00
C TYR A 390 11.78 -14.81 -11.55
N PRO A 391 11.80 -16.14 -11.34
CA PRO A 391 10.74 -17.02 -11.79
C PRO A 391 9.37 -16.60 -11.25
N ARG A 392 8.37 -16.51 -12.14
CA ARG A 392 7.00 -16.03 -11.79
C ARG A 392 6.42 -16.68 -10.53
N HIS A 393 6.43 -18.01 -10.49
CA HIS A 393 5.83 -18.78 -9.41
C HIS A 393 6.50 -18.57 -8.04
N GLN A 394 7.81 -18.28 -8.03
CA GLN A 394 8.58 -18.02 -6.81
C GLN A 394 8.24 -16.63 -6.27
N VAL A 395 8.21 -15.62 -7.15
CA VAL A 395 7.77 -14.26 -6.79
C VAL A 395 6.35 -14.27 -6.25
N GLU A 396 5.42 -14.90 -6.96
CA GLU A 396 4.01 -14.94 -6.56
C GLU A 396 3.84 -15.65 -5.22
N THR A 397 4.53 -16.77 -4.99
CA THR A 397 4.52 -17.47 -3.71
C THR A 397 5.10 -16.61 -2.58
N ALA A 398 6.28 -16.05 -2.76
CA ALA A 398 6.97 -15.29 -1.72
C ALA A 398 6.24 -13.97 -1.36
N TRP A 399 5.46 -13.42 -2.29
CA TRP A 399 4.60 -12.25 -2.09
C TRP A 399 3.24 -12.58 -1.49
N GLN A 400 2.54 -13.61 -1.99
CA GLN A 400 1.13 -13.88 -1.67
C GLN A 400 0.91 -14.81 -0.48
N ARG A 401 1.93 -15.55 -0.03
CA ARG A 401 1.80 -16.43 1.13
C ARG A 401 1.64 -15.64 2.43
N THR A 402 0.88 -16.21 3.36
CA THR A 402 0.66 -15.66 4.71
C THR A 402 1.47 -16.42 5.76
N LYS A 403 1.98 -17.60 5.42
CA LYS A 403 2.89 -18.39 6.25
C LYS A 403 4.14 -18.80 5.47
N ARG A 404 5.26 -18.93 6.17
CA ARG A 404 6.51 -19.45 5.61
C ARG A 404 7.31 -20.22 6.64
N ILE A 405 8.19 -21.10 6.17
CA ILE A 405 9.23 -21.69 7.01
C ILE A 405 10.37 -20.68 7.11
N ASN A 406 10.79 -20.36 8.33
CA ASN A 406 11.87 -19.43 8.59
C ASN A 406 13.23 -20.16 8.67
N ALA A 407 14.32 -19.38 8.81
CA ALA A 407 15.68 -19.94 8.81
C ALA A 407 15.96 -20.90 9.99
N SER A 408 15.18 -20.86 11.07
CA SER A 408 15.29 -21.81 12.19
C SER A 408 14.39 -23.05 12.03
N GLY A 409 13.65 -23.15 10.92
CA GLY A 409 12.71 -24.25 10.65
C GLY A 409 11.32 -24.08 11.27
N GLY A 410 11.05 -22.95 11.93
CA GLY A 410 9.73 -22.62 12.47
C GLY A 410 8.81 -21.94 11.45
N VAL A 411 7.55 -21.70 11.83
CA VAL A 411 6.58 -20.97 10.99
C VAL A 411 6.58 -19.49 11.35
N SER A 412 6.66 -18.62 10.34
CA SER A 412 6.53 -17.16 10.47
C SER A 412 5.48 -16.62 9.51
N GLY A 413 5.03 -15.39 9.75
CA GLY A 413 4.14 -14.66 8.85
C GLY A 413 4.79 -14.38 7.49
N GLY A 414 3.95 -14.25 6.47
CA GLY A 414 4.30 -13.79 5.14
C GLY A 414 3.51 -12.52 4.75
N PRO A 415 3.81 -11.93 3.59
CA PRO A 415 3.28 -10.61 3.23
C PRO A 415 1.81 -10.63 2.80
N GLY A 416 1.31 -11.76 2.31
CA GLY A 416 -0.10 -11.96 1.93
C GLY A 416 -0.60 -11.07 0.78
N GLY A 417 0.28 -10.57 -0.08
CA GLY A 417 -0.13 -9.79 -1.27
C GLY A 417 -0.08 -8.27 -1.13
N VAL A 418 0.52 -7.73 -0.05
CA VAL A 418 0.63 -6.27 0.16
C VAL A 418 1.37 -5.58 -0.98
N ALA A 419 0.86 -4.43 -1.41
CA ALA A 419 1.38 -3.61 -2.49
C ALA A 419 1.18 -2.10 -2.23
N TYR A 420 2.09 -1.28 -2.76
CA TYR A 420 1.90 0.16 -2.88
C TYR A 420 1.51 0.49 -4.31
N LEU A 421 0.45 1.27 -4.44
CA LEU A 421 0.01 1.82 -5.71
C LEU A 421 0.35 3.30 -5.71
N ILE A 422 1.18 3.76 -6.65
CA ILE A 422 1.61 5.16 -6.76
C ILE A 422 1.49 5.59 -8.21
N LYS A 423 0.73 6.66 -8.47
CA LYS A 423 0.55 7.21 -9.82
C LYS A 423 0.23 8.71 -9.80
N PRO A 424 0.32 9.38 -10.95
CA PRO A 424 -0.28 10.68 -11.12
C PRO A 424 -1.81 10.64 -10.98
N TRP A 425 -2.39 11.65 -10.37
CA TRP A 425 -3.83 11.72 -10.08
C TRP A 425 -4.72 11.63 -11.32
N TRP A 426 -4.26 12.20 -12.43
CA TRP A 426 -4.99 12.21 -13.71
C TRP A 426 -4.98 10.85 -14.42
N LYS A 427 -4.07 9.95 -14.05
CA LYS A 427 -3.97 8.63 -14.65
C LYS A 427 -5.02 7.71 -14.00
N PRO A 428 -5.89 7.02 -14.74
CA PRO A 428 -6.86 6.13 -14.12
C PRO A 428 -6.19 4.86 -13.58
N TRP A 429 -6.74 4.30 -12.50
CA TRP A 429 -6.41 2.93 -12.09
C TRP A 429 -6.92 1.92 -13.13
N PRO A 430 -6.23 0.78 -13.35
CA PRO A 430 -6.79 -0.33 -14.11
C PRO A 430 -8.14 -0.75 -13.52
N ARG A 431 -9.07 -1.21 -14.36
CA ARG A 431 -10.38 -1.71 -13.91
C ARG A 431 -10.49 -3.19 -14.21
N VAL A 432 -10.81 -3.97 -13.19
CA VAL A 432 -11.16 -5.38 -13.31
C VAL A 432 -12.61 -5.55 -12.85
N PRO A 433 -13.51 -6.07 -13.69
CA PRO A 433 -14.90 -6.28 -13.27
C PRO A 433 -14.98 -7.12 -11.99
N GLY A 434 -15.65 -6.59 -10.97
CA GLY A 434 -15.83 -7.26 -9.67
C GLY A 434 -14.68 -7.10 -8.68
N SER A 435 -13.56 -6.51 -9.07
CA SER A 435 -12.47 -6.16 -8.15
C SER A 435 -12.83 -4.88 -7.39
N SER A 436 -12.57 -4.88 -6.08
CA SER A 436 -12.77 -3.74 -5.19
C SER A 436 -11.52 -3.44 -4.36
N ASN A 437 -10.37 -4.00 -4.71
CA ASN A 437 -9.16 -3.94 -3.90
C ASN A 437 -8.23 -2.74 -4.21
N TRP A 438 -8.64 -1.74 -5.00
CA TRP A 438 -7.90 -0.46 -5.12
C TRP A 438 -8.73 0.73 -5.58
#